data_AF-A0A9P8PS87-F1
#
_entry.id   AF-A0A9P8PS87-F1
#
_cell.length_a   1.000
_cell.length_b   1.000
_cell.length_c   1.000
_cell.angle_alpha   90.00
_cell.angle_beta   90.00
_cell.angle_gamma   90.00
#
_symmetry.space_group_name_H-M   'P 1'
#
loop_
_entity.id
_entity.type
_entity.pdbx_description
1 polymer ?
#
loop_
_entity_poly.entity_id
_entity_poly.type
_entity_poly.pdbx_seq_one_letter_code
_entity_poly.pdbx_strand_id
1 'polypeptide(L)'
;TTIQDLPGRRKVRFGVPHGGPVDPLGLQIANVIVGNPLHCEALEINMKGPTIKFHRPAVIALAGGRFKVTLDDKDVPMYTELFIPAGSVLDIEEPLGTAAKCYLAIKGGFPSVATYLGSKGCLPSLQLGGHQGRIIFPGDCLSIVPSDDFQSFKKGYEFPEALIPNYERSENVVRVIGGPHDTP
;
A
#
# COMPACT_ATOMS: atom_id res chain seq x y z
N THR A 1 7.47 6.47 -2.03
CA THR A 1 6.34 5.57 -2.37
C THR A 1 6.73 4.62 -3.48
N THR A 2 6.39 3.34 -3.35
CA THR A 2 6.67 2.29 -4.36
C THR A 2 5.46 1.39 -4.54
N ILE A 3 5.33 0.72 -5.69
CA ILE A 3 4.34 -0.34 -5.90
C ILE A 3 4.89 -1.63 -5.31
N GLN A 4 4.13 -2.30 -4.44
CA GLN A 4 4.52 -3.58 -3.84
C GLN A 4 3.39 -4.59 -3.98
N ASP A 5 3.75 -5.85 -4.21
CA ASP A 5 2.84 -7.00 -4.27
C ASP A 5 3.39 -8.17 -3.43
N LEU A 6 2.54 -9.17 -3.19
CA LEU A 6 2.88 -10.38 -2.43
C LEU A 6 2.70 -11.61 -3.35
N PRO A 7 3.54 -12.65 -3.30
CA PRO A 7 4.71 -12.87 -2.46
C PRO A 7 6.01 -12.24 -3.01
N GLY A 8 5.92 -11.24 -3.88
CA GLY A 8 7.06 -10.74 -4.63
C GLY A 8 7.69 -11.83 -5.53
N ARG A 9 9.01 -11.78 -5.69
CA ARG A 9 9.78 -12.68 -6.56
C ARG A 9 10.23 -13.97 -5.87
N ARG A 10 9.41 -14.52 -4.96
CA ARG A 10 9.75 -15.69 -4.13
C ARG A 10 10.19 -16.95 -4.90
N LYS A 11 9.73 -17.12 -6.13
CA LYS A 11 10.07 -18.29 -6.98
C LYS A 11 11.34 -18.09 -7.81
N VAL A 12 11.87 -16.86 -7.85
CA VAL A 12 13.02 -16.53 -8.68
C VAL A 12 14.29 -16.87 -7.93
N ARG A 13 15.11 -17.72 -8.55
CA ARG A 13 16.44 -18.09 -8.05
C ARG A 13 17.47 -17.16 -8.70
N PHE A 14 18.77 -17.34 -8.45
CA PHE A 14 19.87 -16.54 -9.04
C PHE A 14 20.15 -15.17 -8.38
N GLY A 15 19.97 -15.06 -7.06
CA GLY A 15 20.41 -13.87 -6.30
C GLY A 15 19.50 -12.65 -6.42
N VAL A 16 18.32 -12.79 -7.03
CA VAL A 16 17.29 -11.75 -7.07
C VAL A 16 16.55 -11.71 -5.74
N PRO A 17 16.55 -10.59 -5.00
CA PRO A 17 15.75 -10.46 -3.78
C PRO A 17 14.26 -10.65 -4.06
N HIS A 18 13.52 -11.21 -3.10
CA HIS A 18 12.07 -11.38 -3.25
C HIS A 18 11.36 -10.02 -3.42
N GLY A 19 11.81 -9.00 -2.68
CA GLY A 19 11.07 -7.73 -2.58
C GLY A 19 9.70 -7.91 -1.95
N GLY A 20 8.75 -7.08 -2.34
CA GLY A 20 7.40 -7.05 -1.77
C GLY A 20 7.28 -6.09 -0.58
N PRO A 21 6.11 -6.04 0.05
CA PRO A 21 5.83 -5.11 1.15
C PRO A 21 6.66 -5.44 2.39
N VAL A 22 7.08 -4.42 3.12
CA VAL A 22 7.74 -4.56 4.43
C VAL A 22 6.79 -5.13 5.49
N ASP A 23 5.52 -4.74 5.45
CA ASP A 23 4.44 -5.28 6.26
C ASP A 23 3.37 -5.91 5.33
N PRO A 24 3.50 -7.23 5.06
CA PRO A 24 2.53 -7.97 4.26
C PRO A 24 1.11 -7.92 4.83
N LEU A 25 0.94 -7.85 6.16
CA LEU A 25 -0.38 -7.85 6.78
C LEU A 25 -1.10 -6.53 6.52
N GLY A 26 -0.41 -5.39 6.65
CA GLY A 26 -0.93 -4.08 6.27
C GLY A 26 -1.37 -4.03 4.81
N LEU A 27 -0.56 -4.55 3.88
CA LEU A 27 -0.92 -4.67 2.47
C LEU A 27 -2.17 -5.54 2.26
N GLN A 28 -2.23 -6.70 2.92
CA GLN A 28 -3.36 -7.62 2.82
C GLN A 28 -4.65 -7.00 3.35
N ILE A 29 -4.62 -6.33 4.50
CA ILE A 29 -5.78 -5.65 5.09
C ILE A 29 -6.32 -4.58 4.14
N ALA A 30 -5.45 -3.72 3.59
CA ALA A 30 -5.87 -2.70 2.62
C ALA A 30 -6.57 -3.34 1.40
N ASN A 31 -6.02 -4.44 0.88
CA ASN A 31 -6.61 -5.16 -0.24
C ASN A 31 -7.97 -5.79 0.10
N VAL A 32 -8.12 -6.42 1.28
CA VAL A 32 -9.39 -7.02 1.71
C VAL A 32 -10.50 -5.97 1.77
N ILE A 33 -10.20 -4.79 2.33
CA ILE A 33 -11.20 -3.72 2.50
C ILE A 33 -11.79 -3.28 1.16
N VAL A 34 -10.98 -3.18 0.11
CA VAL A 34 -11.46 -2.81 -1.24
C VAL A 34 -11.97 -3.99 -2.07
N GLY A 35 -11.98 -5.21 -1.50
CA GLY A 35 -12.41 -6.43 -2.17
C GLY A 35 -11.41 -7.02 -3.16
N ASN A 36 -10.13 -6.66 -3.08
CA ASN A 36 -9.08 -7.23 -3.91
C ASN A 36 -8.63 -8.62 -3.38
N PRO A 37 -8.02 -9.46 -4.23
CA PRO A 37 -7.22 -10.58 -3.75
C PRO A 37 -6.14 -10.09 -2.78
N LEU A 38 -5.88 -10.89 -1.73
CA LEU A 38 -4.90 -10.58 -0.66
C LEU A 38 -3.52 -10.11 -1.18
N HIS A 39 -3.14 -10.59 -2.35
CA HIS A 39 -1.81 -10.45 -2.93
C HIS A 39 -1.73 -9.37 -4.01
N CYS A 40 -2.83 -8.67 -4.28
CA CYS A 40 -2.88 -7.59 -5.27
C CYS A 40 -1.89 -6.48 -4.90
N GLU A 41 -1.31 -5.86 -5.90
CA GLU A 41 -0.37 -4.77 -5.72
C GLU A 41 -1.04 -3.53 -5.11
N ALA A 42 -0.30 -2.83 -4.26
CA ALA A 42 -0.70 -1.59 -3.62
C ALA A 42 0.49 -0.61 -3.58
N LEU A 43 0.22 0.67 -3.27
CA LEU A 43 1.30 1.62 -2.99
C LEU A 43 1.78 1.44 -1.55
N GLU A 44 3.04 1.08 -1.38
CA GLU A 44 3.75 1.20 -0.10
C GLU A 44 4.28 2.63 0.05
N ILE A 45 3.85 3.28 1.13
CA ILE A 45 4.14 4.66 1.48
C ILE A 45 5.05 4.69 2.70
N ASN A 46 6.08 5.52 2.66
CA ASN A 46 7.14 5.58 3.66
C ASN A 46 7.26 6.99 4.23
N MET A 47 7.13 7.14 5.54
CA MET A 47 7.21 8.39 6.32
C MET A 47 6.16 9.42 5.92
N LYS A 48 6.31 10.09 4.79
CA LYS A 48 5.33 11.04 4.26
C LYS A 48 4.74 10.50 2.98
N GLY A 49 3.42 10.56 2.87
CA GLY A 49 2.73 10.11 1.67
C GLY A 49 2.72 11.13 0.54
N PRO A 50 2.27 10.67 -0.65
CA PRO A 50 2.04 11.54 -1.79
C PRO A 50 0.68 12.23 -1.70
N THR A 51 0.57 13.38 -2.35
CA THR A 51 -0.72 13.95 -2.74
C THR A 51 -1.13 13.35 -4.09
N ILE A 52 -2.30 12.72 -4.16
CA ILE A 52 -2.78 11.96 -5.32
C ILE A 52 -4.06 12.60 -5.86
N LYS A 53 -4.06 12.96 -7.14
CA LYS A 53 -5.26 13.39 -7.86
C LYS A 53 -5.93 12.20 -8.54
N PHE A 54 -7.20 11.97 -8.24
CA PHE A 54 -7.99 10.93 -8.89
C PHE A 54 -8.62 11.50 -10.16
N HIS A 55 -8.12 11.09 -11.33
CA HIS A 55 -8.70 11.51 -12.62
C HIS A 55 -9.98 10.74 -13.00
N ARG A 56 -10.25 9.64 -12.32
CA ARG A 56 -11.46 8.82 -12.46
C ARG A 56 -11.95 8.40 -11.08
N PRO A 57 -13.23 8.01 -10.95
CA PRO A 57 -13.75 7.48 -9.69
C PRO A 57 -12.97 6.23 -9.28
N ALA A 58 -12.73 6.08 -7.99
CA ALA A 58 -11.95 4.97 -7.44
C ALA A 58 -12.52 4.49 -6.10
N VAL A 59 -12.28 3.23 -5.77
CA VAL A 59 -12.49 2.70 -4.42
C VAL A 59 -11.14 2.38 -3.82
N ILE A 60 -10.85 2.95 -2.65
CA ILE A 60 -9.53 2.86 -2.02
C ILE A 60 -9.64 2.45 -0.56
N ALA A 61 -8.55 1.97 0.01
CA ALA A 61 -8.39 1.84 1.45
C ALA A 61 -6.93 2.02 1.84
N LEU A 62 -6.71 2.56 3.05
CA LEU A 62 -5.39 2.65 3.66
C LEU A 62 -5.30 1.74 4.88
N ALA A 63 -4.19 1.02 5.04
CA ALA A 63 -3.90 0.22 6.24
C ALA A 63 -2.39 0.24 6.55
N GLY A 64 -2.00 -0.26 7.72
CA GLY A 64 -0.63 -0.17 8.25
C GLY A 64 -0.51 0.85 9.39
N GLY A 65 0.65 1.51 9.49
CA GLY A 65 0.86 2.59 10.44
C GLY A 65 -0.20 3.69 10.30
N ARG A 66 -0.51 4.37 11.41
CA ARG A 66 -1.54 5.42 11.41
C ARG A 66 -0.99 6.70 10.78
N PHE A 67 -1.67 7.21 9.76
CA PHE A 67 -1.32 8.43 9.04
C PHE A 67 -2.47 9.42 9.11
N LYS A 68 -2.15 10.71 9.01
CA LYS A 68 -3.16 11.73 8.72
C LYS A 68 -3.48 11.68 7.22
N VAL A 69 -4.75 11.53 6.91
CA VAL A 69 -5.23 11.39 5.53
C VAL A 69 -6.40 12.33 5.32
N THR A 70 -6.32 13.16 4.29
CA THR A 70 -7.40 14.07 3.91
C THR A 70 -7.84 13.80 2.48
N LEU A 71 -9.12 14.03 2.20
CA LEU A 71 -9.70 14.07 0.87
C LEU A 71 -10.34 15.43 0.68
N ASP A 72 -9.86 16.21 -0.28
CA ASP A 72 -10.32 17.59 -0.52
C ASP A 72 -10.34 18.40 0.79
N ASP A 73 -9.21 18.37 1.51
CA ASP A 73 -8.95 19.03 2.81
C ASP A 73 -9.80 18.55 4.00
N LYS A 74 -10.52 17.43 3.86
CA LYS A 74 -11.32 16.84 4.94
C LYS A 74 -10.74 15.51 5.40
N ASP A 75 -10.61 15.34 6.71
CA ASP A 75 -10.09 14.09 7.28
C ASP A 75 -10.94 12.88 6.85
N VAL A 76 -10.25 11.81 6.42
CA VAL A 76 -10.85 10.52 6.08
C VAL A 76 -10.21 9.40 6.89
N PRO A 77 -10.98 8.37 7.27
CA PRO A 77 -10.45 7.29 8.09
C PRO A 77 -9.57 6.34 7.28
N MET A 78 -8.55 5.80 7.94
CA MET A 78 -7.90 4.56 7.50
C MET A 78 -8.79 3.34 7.83
N TYR A 79 -8.40 2.15 7.38
CA TYR A 79 -9.08 0.88 7.67
C TYR A 79 -10.56 0.85 7.25
N THR A 80 -10.91 1.67 6.26
CA THR A 80 -12.28 1.86 5.77
C THR A 80 -12.27 1.88 4.25
N GLU A 81 -13.28 1.30 3.62
CA GLU A 81 -13.50 1.39 2.18
C GLU A 81 -13.97 2.81 1.84
N LEU A 82 -13.19 3.52 1.02
CA LEU A 82 -13.46 4.91 0.64
C LEU A 82 -13.80 4.98 -0.84
N PHE A 83 -14.96 5.55 -1.15
CA PHE A 83 -15.41 5.79 -2.51
C PHE A 83 -15.04 7.23 -2.90
N ILE A 84 -14.13 7.36 -3.85
CA ILE A 84 -13.50 8.61 -4.24
C ILE A 84 -14.09 9.08 -5.57
N PRO A 85 -14.76 10.24 -5.61
CA PRO A 85 -15.20 10.87 -6.86
C PRO A 85 -14.04 11.22 -7.79
N ALA A 86 -14.33 11.29 -9.08
CA ALA A 86 -13.37 11.87 -10.02
C ALA A 86 -13.11 13.35 -9.69
N GLY A 87 -11.86 13.76 -9.81
CA GLY A 87 -11.40 15.13 -9.53
C GLY A 87 -10.89 15.34 -8.11
N SER A 88 -11.25 14.47 -7.16
CA SER A 88 -10.81 14.59 -5.77
C SER A 88 -9.30 14.41 -5.60
N VAL A 89 -8.77 15.08 -4.57
CA VAL A 89 -7.35 15.04 -4.19
C VAL A 89 -7.24 14.40 -2.82
N LEU A 90 -6.52 13.29 -2.75
CA LEU A 90 -6.17 12.61 -1.50
C LEU A 90 -4.78 13.08 -1.07
N ASP A 91 -4.65 13.61 0.13
CA ASP A 91 -3.35 13.91 0.73
C ASP A 91 -3.06 12.91 1.85
N ILE A 92 -1.91 12.27 1.77
CA ILE A 92 -1.41 11.33 2.78
C ILE A 92 -0.23 12.02 3.42
N GLU A 93 -0.45 12.60 4.59
CA GLU A 93 0.52 13.46 5.25
C GLU A 93 1.54 12.62 6.03
N GLU A 94 1.84 13.01 7.26
CA GLU A 94 2.79 12.36 8.14
C GLU A 94 2.14 11.28 9.03
N PRO A 95 2.94 10.37 9.59
CA PRO A 95 2.46 9.35 10.51
C PRO A 95 2.05 10.03 11.82
N LEU A 96 0.92 9.61 12.38
CA LEU A 96 0.40 10.08 13.67
C LEU A 96 0.95 9.28 14.85
N GLY A 97 2.04 8.54 14.64
CA GLY A 97 2.62 7.63 15.61
C GLY A 97 3.93 7.03 15.13
N THR A 98 4.32 5.89 15.69
CA THR A 98 5.68 5.35 15.52
C THR A 98 5.89 4.55 14.23
N ALA A 99 4.81 4.05 13.63
CA ALA A 99 4.89 3.26 12.42
C ALA A 99 5.12 4.14 11.18
N ALA A 100 6.22 3.87 10.48
CA ALA A 100 6.69 4.67 9.36
C ALA A 100 6.10 4.28 7.99
N LYS A 101 5.20 3.29 7.91
CA LYS A 101 4.68 2.79 6.64
C LYS A 101 3.19 2.53 6.65
N CYS A 102 2.53 2.86 5.55
CA CYS A 102 1.16 2.46 5.27
C CYS A 102 1.02 2.02 3.80
N TYR A 103 -0.12 1.42 3.49
CA TYR A 103 -0.43 0.84 2.19
C TYR A 103 -1.72 1.44 1.67
N LEU A 104 -1.68 2.01 0.46
CA LEU A 104 -2.88 2.43 -0.26
C LEU A 104 -3.22 1.37 -1.32
N ALA A 105 -4.30 0.64 -1.07
CA ALA A 105 -4.88 -0.27 -2.05
C ALA A 105 -5.96 0.47 -2.87
N ILE A 106 -6.01 0.17 -4.17
CA ILE A 106 -7.07 0.63 -5.07
C ILE A 106 -7.77 -0.62 -5.60
N LYS A 107 -9.10 -0.62 -5.61
CA LYS A 107 -9.90 -1.73 -6.15
C LYS A 107 -9.49 -2.04 -7.59
N GLY A 108 -9.16 -3.31 -7.85
CA GLY A 108 -8.66 -3.80 -9.14
C GLY A 108 -7.16 -3.59 -9.38
N GLY A 109 -6.42 -2.92 -8.49
CA GLY A 109 -4.98 -2.73 -8.58
C GLY A 109 -4.54 -1.78 -9.70
N PHE A 110 -3.31 -1.98 -10.19
CA PHE A 110 -2.66 -1.18 -11.21
C PHE A 110 -2.46 -2.00 -12.50
N PRO A 111 -3.45 -2.03 -13.42
CA PRO A 111 -3.43 -2.90 -14.60
C PRO A 111 -2.26 -2.65 -15.54
N SER A 112 -1.82 -1.40 -15.69
CA SER A 112 -0.72 -1.02 -16.61
C SER A 112 0.68 -1.31 -16.06
N VAL A 113 0.79 -1.75 -14.80
CA VAL A 113 2.08 -2.09 -14.19
C VAL A 113 2.48 -3.49 -14.61
N ALA A 114 3.58 -3.58 -15.35
CA ALA A 114 4.06 -4.84 -15.90
C ALA A 114 4.55 -5.79 -14.79
N THR A 115 4.22 -7.06 -14.94
CA THR A 115 4.82 -8.14 -14.14
C THR A 115 6.23 -8.41 -14.65
N TYR A 116 7.22 -8.30 -13.77
CA TYR A 116 8.62 -8.59 -14.08
C TYR A 116 9.18 -9.63 -13.12
N LEU A 117 9.65 -10.77 -13.66
CA LEU A 117 10.07 -11.94 -12.89
C LEU A 117 8.97 -12.47 -11.96
N GLY A 118 7.72 -12.47 -12.44
CA GLY A 118 6.57 -13.00 -11.72
C GLY A 118 5.99 -12.10 -10.62
N SER A 119 6.44 -10.84 -10.51
CA SER A 119 5.90 -9.87 -9.55
C SER A 119 5.89 -8.45 -10.14
N LYS A 120 4.90 -7.66 -9.72
CA LYS A 120 4.78 -6.22 -9.99
C LYS A 120 5.54 -5.37 -8.96
N GLY A 121 5.96 -5.93 -7.82
CA GLY A 121 6.64 -5.21 -6.75
C GLY A 121 7.95 -4.57 -7.18
N CYS A 122 8.20 -3.36 -6.69
CA CYS A 122 9.35 -2.55 -7.03
C CYS A 122 10.55 -2.85 -6.13
N LEU A 123 11.74 -2.99 -6.72
CA LEU A 123 13.02 -2.99 -6.03
C LEU A 123 13.90 -1.88 -6.61
N PRO A 124 13.80 -0.64 -6.09
CA PRO A 124 14.50 0.51 -6.66
C PRO A 124 16.02 0.37 -6.72
N SER A 125 16.63 -0.28 -5.73
CA SER A 125 18.08 -0.51 -5.69
C SER A 125 18.61 -1.35 -6.85
N LEU A 126 17.75 -2.16 -7.47
CA LEU A 126 18.07 -3.02 -8.62
C LEU A 126 17.31 -2.62 -9.88
N GLN A 127 16.52 -1.55 -9.83
CA GLN A 127 15.69 -1.05 -10.92
C GLN A 127 14.69 -2.09 -11.47
N LEU A 128 14.09 -2.90 -10.59
CA LEU A 128 13.18 -3.98 -10.99
C LEU A 128 11.72 -3.69 -10.65
N GLY A 129 10.81 -3.98 -11.59
CA GLY A 129 9.36 -3.97 -11.37
C GLY A 129 8.76 -2.60 -11.07
N GLY A 130 7.54 -2.58 -10.55
CA GLY A 130 6.80 -1.38 -10.21
C GLY A 130 6.63 -0.43 -11.39
N HIS A 131 6.65 0.87 -11.09
CA HIS A 131 6.64 1.90 -12.11
C HIS A 131 8.08 2.18 -12.56
N GLN A 132 8.47 1.59 -13.70
CA GLN A 132 9.78 1.81 -14.34
C GLN A 132 10.99 1.49 -13.43
N GLY A 133 10.86 0.52 -12.51
CA GLY A 133 11.95 0.13 -11.61
C GLY A 133 12.29 1.14 -10.52
N ARG A 134 11.49 2.18 -10.31
CA ARG A 134 11.82 3.30 -9.42
C ARG A 134 10.70 3.63 -8.43
N ILE A 135 11.00 4.58 -7.55
CA ILE A 135 9.98 5.22 -6.72
C ILE A 135 9.05 6.08 -7.58
N ILE A 136 7.83 6.31 -7.08
CA ILE A 136 6.86 7.22 -7.70
C ILE A 136 7.33 8.67 -7.46
N PHE A 137 7.28 9.49 -8.52
CA PHE A 137 7.60 10.91 -8.51
C PHE A 137 6.38 11.78 -8.82
N PRO A 138 6.39 13.07 -8.42
CA PRO A 138 5.40 14.03 -8.85
C PRO A 138 5.27 14.05 -10.38
N GLY A 139 4.02 14.00 -10.87
CA GLY A 139 3.71 13.97 -12.31
C GLY A 139 3.54 12.56 -12.90
N ASP A 140 3.93 11.50 -12.19
CA ASP A 140 3.63 10.14 -12.64
C ASP A 140 2.11 9.88 -12.68
N CYS A 141 1.68 9.15 -13.70
CA CYS A 141 0.28 8.75 -13.86
C CYS A 141 0.17 7.22 -13.87
N LEU A 142 -0.61 6.67 -12.93
CA LEU A 142 -0.88 5.25 -12.83
C LEU A 142 -2.32 4.97 -13.28
N SER A 143 -2.49 4.03 -14.21
CA SER A 143 -3.82 3.57 -14.59
C SER A 143 -4.42 2.71 -13.49
N ILE A 144 -5.72 2.86 -13.27
CA ILE A 144 -6.53 2.05 -12.36
C ILE A 144 -7.65 1.37 -13.13
N VAL A 145 -8.21 0.30 -12.57
CA VAL A 145 -9.41 -0.32 -13.13
C VAL A 145 -10.58 0.67 -13.00
N PRO A 146 -11.40 0.85 -14.05
CA PRO A 146 -12.59 1.69 -13.96
C PRO A 146 -13.52 1.22 -12.85
N SER A 147 -14.01 2.17 -12.05
CA SER A 147 -15.06 1.95 -11.09
C SER A 147 -16.36 2.63 -11.57
N ASP A 148 -17.49 2.25 -10.98
CA ASP A 148 -18.74 2.97 -11.14
C ASP A 148 -18.56 4.45 -10.79
N ASP A 149 -19.36 5.31 -11.40
CA ASP A 149 -19.29 6.73 -11.15
C ASP A 149 -19.85 7.07 -9.75
N PHE A 150 -19.08 7.82 -8.98
CA PHE A 150 -19.44 8.26 -7.63
C PHE A 150 -19.60 9.77 -7.62
N GLN A 151 -20.85 10.23 -7.49
CA GLN A 151 -21.18 11.66 -7.47
C GLN A 151 -20.67 12.37 -6.19
N SER A 152 -20.44 11.63 -5.12
CA SER A 152 -19.96 12.16 -3.84
C SER A 152 -19.13 11.14 -3.08
N PHE A 153 -18.25 11.63 -2.21
CA PHE A 153 -17.53 10.79 -1.27
C PHE A 153 -18.49 10.02 -0.37
N LYS A 154 -18.20 8.72 -0.17
CA LYS A 154 -18.90 7.88 0.81
C LYS A 154 -17.93 6.86 1.43
N LYS A 155 -18.26 6.40 2.63
CA LYS A 155 -17.58 5.31 3.34
C LYS A 155 -18.37 4.01 3.15
N GLY A 156 -17.68 2.90 3.03
CA GLY A 156 -18.25 1.56 2.91
C GLY A 156 -17.87 0.68 4.09
N TYR A 157 -17.37 -0.51 3.79
CA TYR A 157 -16.94 -1.47 4.78
C TYR A 157 -15.84 -0.91 5.70
N GLU A 158 -16.01 -1.07 7.01
CA GLU A 158 -15.02 -0.74 8.04
C GLU A 158 -14.38 -2.02 8.58
N PHE A 159 -13.05 -2.09 8.58
CA PHE A 159 -12.33 -3.25 9.09
C PHE A 159 -12.44 -3.32 10.62
N PRO A 160 -12.76 -4.49 11.21
CA PRO A 160 -12.94 -4.61 12.65
C PRO A 160 -11.71 -4.14 13.43
N GLU A 161 -11.90 -3.15 14.32
CA GLU A 161 -10.82 -2.54 15.09
C GLU A 161 -10.01 -3.57 15.90
N ALA A 162 -10.69 -4.59 16.44
CA ALA A 162 -10.05 -5.66 17.20
C ALA A 162 -9.06 -6.52 16.39
N LEU A 163 -9.12 -6.45 15.05
CA LEU A 163 -8.21 -7.17 14.15
C LEU A 163 -7.08 -6.28 13.61
N ILE A 164 -7.08 -4.98 13.92
CA ILE A 164 -6.02 -4.06 13.52
C ILE A 164 -4.78 -4.34 14.37
N PRO A 165 -3.60 -4.59 13.76
CA PRO A 165 -2.37 -4.76 14.51
C PRO A 165 -2.07 -3.51 15.35
N ASN A 166 -1.58 -3.70 16.57
CA ASN A 166 -1.14 -2.57 17.38
C ASN A 166 0.23 -2.09 16.89
N TYR A 167 0.23 -1.00 16.12
CA TYR A 167 1.41 -0.32 15.58
C TYR A 167 2.03 0.71 16.54
N GLU A 168 1.39 1.03 17.68
CA GLU A 168 1.80 2.08 18.62
C GLU A 168 2.37 1.53 19.93
N ARG A 169 3.02 0.36 19.87
CA ARG A 169 3.60 -0.25 21.07
C ARG A 169 4.79 0.59 21.55
N SER A 170 4.81 0.90 22.84
CA SER A 170 5.93 1.58 23.50
C SER A 170 7.21 0.74 23.49
N GLU A 171 7.08 -0.58 23.44
CA GLU A 171 8.18 -1.54 23.34
C GLU A 171 7.94 -2.54 22.20
N ASN A 172 8.93 -2.69 21.33
CA ASN A 172 8.88 -3.63 20.22
C ASN A 172 9.67 -4.90 20.58
N VAL A 173 8.96 -5.98 20.87
CA VAL A 173 9.56 -7.29 21.10
C VAL A 173 9.58 -8.09 19.80
N VAL A 174 10.77 -8.32 19.27
CA VAL A 174 10.99 -9.17 18.09
C VAL A 174 11.54 -10.52 18.56
N ARG A 175 10.82 -11.60 18.24
CA ARG A 175 11.30 -12.96 18.50
C ARG A 175 12.23 -13.39 17.37
N VAL A 176 13.42 -13.84 17.72
CA VAL A 176 14.41 -14.35 16.77
C VAL A 176 14.61 -15.84 16.99
N ILE A 177 14.86 -16.58 15.89
CA ILE A 177 15.35 -17.95 15.97
C ILE A 177 16.87 -17.86 15.85
N GLY A 178 17.59 -18.55 16.74
CA GLY A 178 19.04 -18.62 16.68
C GLY A 178 19.56 -19.24 15.38
N GLY A 179 20.69 -18.74 14.90
CA GLY A 179 21.45 -19.31 13.78
C GLY A 179 21.95 -18.28 12.76
N PRO A 180 22.72 -18.74 11.74
CA PRO A 180 23.50 -19.98 11.76
C PRO A 180 24.85 -19.83 12.50
N HIS A 181 25.22 -18.60 12.90
CA HIS A 181 26.54 -18.25 13.45
C HIS A 181 26.49 -17.70 14.88
N ASP A 182 25.37 -17.86 15.57
CA ASP A 182 25.19 -17.49 16.97
C ASP A 182 25.72 -18.56 17.95
N THR A 183 26.25 -19.67 17.41
CA THR A 183 27.00 -20.68 18.15
C THR A 183 28.51 -20.38 17.97
N PRO A 184 29.29 -20.24 19.06
CA PRO A 184 30.72 -19.95 19.00
C PRO A 184 31.57 -21.05 18.36
#